data_AF-A0A9D9RP96-F1
#
_entry.id   AF-A0A9D9RP96-F1
#
_cell.length_a   1.000
_cell.length_b   1.000
_cell.length_c   1.000
_cell.angle_alpha   90.00
_cell.angle_beta   90.00
_cell.angle_gamma   90.00
#
_symmetry.space_group_name_H-M   'P 1'
#
loop_
_entity.id
_entity.type
_entity.pdbx_description
1 polymer ?
#
loop_
_entity_poly.entity_id
_entity_poly.type
_entity_poly.pdbx_seq_one_letter_code
_entity_poly.pdbx_strand_id
1 'polypeptide(L)'
;YMPDCLKAFTLLLEANPDRLIHRNAFNIAAMSFAPEDMEKEIKKHLPDFELSYNVDPVRQAIADSWPNSMDDSCARDEWDWKPDYDLAAMTADMLKQLRTKLAK
;
A
#
# COMPACT_ATOMS: atom_id res chain seq x y z
N TYR A 1 -1.82 2.42 -1.26
CA TYR A 1 -2.78 3.39 -0.67
C TYR A 1 -4.03 3.47 -1.55
N MET A 2 -5.16 4.01 -1.09
CA MET A 2 -6.44 3.96 -1.84
C MET A 2 -6.39 4.65 -3.22
N PRO A 3 -5.79 5.86 -3.38
CA PRO A 3 -5.67 6.49 -4.69
C PRO A 3 -4.92 5.62 -5.72
N ASP A 4 -3.83 4.98 -5.29
CA ASP A 4 -3.06 4.04 -6.12
C ASP A 4 -3.88 2.80 -6.53
N CYS A 5 -4.74 2.29 -5.64
CA CYS A 5 -5.62 1.16 -5.96
C CYS A 5 -6.63 1.52 -7.04
N LEU A 6 -7.26 2.71 -6.93
CA LEU A 6 -8.21 3.20 -7.93
C LEU A 6 -7.51 3.48 -9.26
N LYS A 7 -6.33 4.10 -9.22
CA LYS A 7 -5.48 4.33 -10.39
C LYS A 7 -5.14 3.00 -11.09
N ALA A 8 -4.70 2.00 -10.33
CA ALA A 8 -4.38 0.68 -10.87
C ALA A 8 -5.57 0.06 -11.60
N PHE A 9 -6.76 0.12 -10.99
CA PHE A 9 -7.99 -0.39 -11.58
C PHE A 9 -8.34 0.32 -12.90
N THR A 10 -8.31 1.65 -12.92
CA THR A 10 -8.57 2.44 -14.13
C THR A 10 -7.55 2.13 -15.23
N LEU A 11 -6.26 2.12 -14.91
CA LEU A 11 -5.20 1.84 -15.89
C LEU A 11 -5.34 0.45 -16.52
N LEU A 12 -5.64 -0.58 -15.71
CA LEU A 12 -5.81 -1.93 -16.24
C LEU A 12 -7.07 -2.05 -17.12
N LEU A 13 -8.17 -1.40 -16.75
CA LEU A 13 -9.40 -1.41 -17.56
C LEU A 13 -9.24 -0.68 -18.90
N GLU A 14 -8.44 0.38 -18.93
CA GLU A 14 -8.18 1.19 -20.13
C GLU A 14 -6.96 0.71 -20.92
N ALA A 15 -6.24 -0.31 -20.43
CA ALA A 15 -5.04 -0.82 -21.06
C ALA A 15 -5.33 -1.36 -22.47
N ASN A 16 -4.38 -1.15 -23.39
CA ASN A 16 -4.45 -1.76 -24.71
C ASN A 16 -4.40 -3.29 -24.54
N PRO A 17 -5.46 -4.04 -24.93
CA PRO A 17 -5.50 -5.48 -24.74
C PRO A 17 -4.34 -6.20 -25.42
N ASP A 18 -3.81 -5.71 -26.54
CA ASP A 18 -2.72 -6.36 -27.27
C ASP A 18 -1.39 -6.39 -26.49
N ARG A 19 -1.24 -5.52 -25.48
CA ARG A 19 -0.10 -5.53 -24.57
C ARG A 19 -0.24 -6.49 -23.41
N LEU A 20 -1.47 -6.92 -23.10
CA LEU A 20 -1.77 -7.82 -21.98
C LEU A 20 -1.46 -9.26 -22.38
N ILE A 21 -0.28 -9.72 -21.97
CA ILE A 21 0.22 -11.09 -22.10
C ILE A 21 -0.35 -11.93 -20.96
N HIS A 22 -0.32 -11.41 -19.73
CA HIS A 22 -0.75 -12.13 -18.52
C HIS A 22 -2.20 -11.79 -18.12
N ARG A 23 -3.17 -12.20 -18.94
CA ARG A 23 -4.61 -11.90 -18.77
C ARG A 23 -5.35 -12.75 -17.72
N ASN A 24 -4.76 -12.96 -16.55
CA ASN A 24 -5.44 -13.65 -15.45
C ASN A 24 -5.46 -12.78 -14.19
N ALA A 25 -4.30 -12.61 -13.59
CA ALA A 25 -4.11 -11.75 -12.44
C ALA A 25 -2.73 -11.11 -12.52
N PHE A 26 -2.67 -9.81 -12.25
CA PHE A 26 -1.44 -9.08 -12.08
C PHE A 26 -1.21 -8.83 -10.59
N ASN A 27 0.00 -9.13 -10.13
CA ASN A 27 0.47 -8.55 -8.89
C ASN A 27 0.59 -7.03 -9.06
N ILE A 28 0.21 -6.30 -8.02
CA ILE A 28 0.40 -4.84 -7.94
C ILE A 28 1.03 -4.53 -6.59
N ALA A 29 2.16 -3.82 -6.61
CA ALA A 29 2.85 -3.41 -5.40
C ALA A 29 3.00 -1.88 -5.37
N ALA A 30 3.02 -1.34 -4.15
CA ALA A 30 3.33 0.06 -3.89
C ALA A 30 4.43 0.19 -2.84
N MET A 31 4.25 -0.46 -1.70
CA MET A 31 5.16 -0.42 -0.57
C MET A 31 5.02 -1.70 0.27
N SER A 32 6.11 -2.13 0.89
CA SER A 32 6.17 -3.20 1.89
C SER A 32 6.89 -2.65 3.11
N PHE A 33 6.29 -2.77 4.29
CA PHE A 33 6.84 -2.22 5.52
C PHE A 33 6.38 -3.03 6.73
N ALA A 34 7.18 -2.98 7.80
CA ALA A 34 6.82 -3.57 9.08
C ALA A 34 6.08 -2.55 9.98
N PRO A 35 5.36 -2.97 11.03
CA PRO A 35 4.71 -2.05 11.96
C PRO A 35 5.65 -0.98 12.54
N GLU A 36 6.91 -1.32 12.81
CA GLU A 36 7.94 -0.42 13.33
C GLU A 36 8.29 0.69 12.34
N ASP A 37 8.24 0.41 11.03
CA ASP A 37 8.52 1.41 10.00
C ASP A 37 7.39 2.45 9.93
N MET A 38 6.15 1.99 10.10
CA MET A 38 5.00 2.88 10.20
C MET A 38 5.05 3.71 11.48
N GLU A 39 5.46 3.14 12.62
CA GLU A 39 5.68 3.90 13.86
C GLU A 39 6.70 5.03 13.65
N LYS A 40 7.86 4.71 13.06
CA LYS A 40 8.90 5.70 12.77
C LYS A 40 8.39 6.82 11.86
N GLU A 41 7.60 6.48 10.84
CA GLU A 41 7.03 7.48 9.93
C GLU A 41 6.02 8.38 10.63
N ILE A 42 5.11 7.80 11.43
CA ILE A 42 4.13 8.57 12.21
C ILE A 42 4.84 9.50 13.20
N LYS A 43 5.90 9.04 13.86
CA LYS A 43 6.69 9.84 14.81
C LYS A 43 7.30 11.10 14.20
N LYS A 44 7.57 11.12 12.89
CA LYS A 44 8.02 12.36 12.19
C LYS A 44 6.95 13.46 12.21
N HIS A 45 5.68 13.09 12.34
CA HIS A 45 4.55 14.02 12.39
C HIS A 45 3.94 14.20 13.78
N LEU A 46 4.10 13.19 14.66
CA LEU A 46 3.59 13.12 16.02
C LEU A 46 4.66 12.51 16.93
N PRO A 47 5.61 13.30 17.46
CA PRO A 47 6.76 12.79 18.19
C PRO A 47 6.41 11.93 19.42
N ASP A 48 5.29 12.24 20.07
CA ASP A 48 4.81 11.56 21.28
C ASP A 48 3.99 10.31 20.97
N PHE A 49 3.90 9.87 19.71
CA PHE A 49 3.20 8.65 19.34
C PHE A 49 3.91 7.43 19.92
N GLU A 50 3.16 6.49 20.50
CA GLU A 50 3.67 5.23 21.01
C GLU A 50 2.95 4.05 20.34
N LEU A 51 3.72 3.06 19.88
CA LEU A 51 3.21 1.79 19.38
C LEU A 51 3.45 0.70 20.42
N SER A 52 2.42 -0.11 20.72
CA SER A 52 2.55 -1.32 21.52
C SER A 52 1.94 -2.51 20.78
N TYR A 53 2.41 -3.71 21.12
CA TYR A 53 2.03 -4.95 20.44
C TYR A 53 1.21 -5.84 21.36
N ASN A 54 -0.03 -6.09 20.98
CA ASN A 54 -0.84 -7.17 21.54
C ASN A 54 -1.11 -8.17 20.40
N VAL A 55 -0.16 -9.08 20.21
CA VAL A 55 -0.14 -9.99 19.05
C VAL A 55 -1.20 -11.07 19.23
N ASP A 56 -2.22 -11.05 18.37
CA ASP A 56 -3.17 -12.15 18.23
C ASP A 56 -2.50 -13.29 17.43
N PRO A 57 -2.28 -14.47 18.04
CA PRO A 57 -1.58 -15.58 17.39
C PRO A 57 -2.26 -16.04 16.08
N VAL A 58 -3.58 -15.91 15.99
CA VAL A 58 -4.32 -16.31 14.78
C VAL A 58 -4.02 -15.35 13.64
N ARG A 59 -4.03 -14.04 13.91
CA ARG A 59 -3.73 -13.03 12.88
C ARG A 59 -2.25 -13.04 12.49
N GLN A 60 -1.36 -13.25 13.45
CA GLN A 60 0.07 -13.36 13.18
C GLN A 60 0.36 -14.56 12.27
N ALA A 61 -0.20 -15.73 12.55
CA ALA A 61 -0.03 -16.90 11.69
C ALA A 61 -0.57 -16.68 10.26
N ILE A 62 -1.65 -15.90 10.10
CA ILE A 62 -2.14 -15.50 8.77
C ILE A 62 -1.13 -14.56 8.09
N ALA A 63 -0.63 -13.55 8.79
CA ALA A 63 0.37 -12.63 8.24
C ALA A 63 1.67 -13.34 7.84
N ASP A 64 2.16 -14.27 8.67
CA ASP A 64 3.36 -15.07 8.42
C ASP A 64 3.21 -16.01 7.20
N SER A 65 1.97 -16.31 6.79
CA SER A 65 1.69 -17.11 5.60
C SER A 65 1.74 -16.31 4.29
N TRP A 66 1.74 -14.98 4.37
CA TRP A 66 1.71 -14.09 3.21
C TRP A 66 3.11 -13.64 2.79
N PRO A 67 3.31 -13.28 1.51
CA PRO A 67 4.61 -12.79 1.05
C PRO A 67 4.92 -11.40 1.62
N ASN A 68 6.18 -11.16 1.97
CA ASN A 68 6.65 -9.84 2.44
C ASN A 68 6.64 -8.77 1.34
N SER A 69 6.73 -9.18 0.06
CA SER A 69 6.66 -8.31 -1.11
C SER A 69 6.18 -9.10 -2.32
N MET A 70 5.67 -8.39 -3.32
CA MET A 70 5.20 -8.98 -4.58
C MET A 70 6.01 -8.41 -5.74
N ASP A 71 6.39 -9.27 -6.67
CA ASP A 71 6.92 -8.85 -7.97
C ASP A 71 5.75 -8.38 -8.85
N ASP A 72 5.74 -7.08 -9.18
CA ASP A 72 4.75 -6.43 -10.02
C ASP A 72 5.30 -6.03 -11.41
N SER A 73 6.44 -6.58 -11.83
CA SER A 73 7.08 -6.30 -13.13
C SER A 73 6.14 -6.41 -14.31
N CYS A 74 5.33 -7.47 -14.40
CA CYS A 74 4.37 -7.66 -15.48
C CYS A 74 3.35 -6.51 -15.55
N ALA A 75 2.91 -5.97 -14.41
CA ALA A 75 1.99 -4.84 -14.40
C ALA A 75 2.64 -3.55 -14.92
N ARG A 76 3.92 -3.36 -14.56
CA ARG A 76 4.72 -2.21 -15.01
C ARG A 76 4.94 -2.25 -16.51
N ASP A 77 5.25 -3.42 -17.05
CA ASP A 77 5.61 -3.59 -18.45
C ASP A 77 4.37 -3.59 -19.38
N GLU A 78 3.31 -4.28 -18.97
CA GLU A 78 2.16 -4.53 -19.86
C GLU A 78 1.13 -3.39 -19.87
N TRP A 79 0.97 -2.68 -18.75
CA TRP A 79 -0.03 -1.63 -18.62
C TRP A 79 0.44 -0.42 -17.79
N ASP A 80 1.77 -0.20 -17.78
CA ASP A 80 2.42 1.00 -17.25
C ASP A 80 2.13 1.28 -15.77
N TRP A 81 1.86 0.22 -14.99
CA TRP A 81 1.60 0.36 -13.56
C TRP A 81 2.77 1.07 -12.87
N LYS A 82 2.45 2.12 -12.11
CA LYS A 82 3.41 2.79 -11.24
C LYS A 82 2.67 3.41 -10.05
N PRO A 83 3.04 3.05 -8.80
CA PRO A 83 2.48 3.68 -7.61
C PRO A 83 2.98 5.13 -7.48
N ASP A 84 2.12 6.01 -7.01
CA ASP A 84 2.42 7.43 -6.76
C ASP A 84 2.70 7.71 -5.28
N TYR A 85 2.21 6.86 -4.36
CA TYR A 85 2.40 7.03 -2.93
C TYR A 85 3.43 6.05 -2.39
N ASP A 86 4.41 6.60 -1.67
CA ASP A 86 5.28 5.85 -0.77
C ASP A 86 4.74 5.92 0.68
N LEU A 87 5.45 5.30 1.63
CA LEU A 87 5.06 5.27 3.04
C LEU A 87 4.95 6.69 3.63
N ALA A 88 5.85 7.60 3.27
CA ALA A 88 5.89 8.97 3.79
C ALA A 88 4.71 9.79 3.27
N ALA A 89 4.48 9.79 1.95
CA ALA A 89 3.36 10.49 1.31
C ALA A 89 2.01 9.96 1.81
N MET A 90 1.87 8.63 1.93
CA MET A 90 0.66 8.01 2.48
C MET A 90 0.44 8.43 3.95
N THR A 91 1.48 8.39 4.78
CA THR A 91 1.36 8.72 6.21
C THR A 91 0.94 10.17 6.41
N ALA A 92 1.56 11.10 5.69
CA ALA A 92 1.23 12.52 5.75
C ALA A 92 -0.22 12.79 5.31
N ASP A 93 -0.68 12.19 4.21
CA ASP A 93 -2.06 12.36 3.74
C ASP A 93 -3.07 11.72 4.71
N MET A 94 -2.83 10.50 5.18
CA MET A 94 -3.71 9.82 6.13
C MET A 94 -3.92 10.61 7.41
N LEU A 95 -2.85 11.13 8.02
CA LEU A 95 -2.95 11.95 9.23
C LEU A 95 -3.76 13.23 8.98
N LYS A 96 -3.59 13.88 7.82
CA LYS A 96 -4.36 15.06 7.42
C LYS A 96 -5.86 14.75 7.28
N GLN A 97 -6.21 13.67 6.57
CA GLN A 97 -7.61 13.30 6.34
C GLN A 97 -8.29 12.85 7.65
N LEU A 98 -7.60 12.08 8.49
CA LEU A 98 -8.13 11.63 9.78
C LEU A 98 -8.35 12.79 10.75
N ARG A 99 -7.43 13.76 10.83
CA ARG A 99 -7.63 14.98 11.63
C ARG A 99 -8.90 15.71 11.20
N THR A 100 -9.13 15.86 9.89
CA THR A 100 -10.34 16.51 9.37
C THR A 100 -11.60 15.74 9.73
N LYS A 101 -11.57 14.41 9.60
CA LYS A 101 -12.72 13.53 9.89
C LYS A 101 -13.07 13.51 11.39
N LEU A 102 -12.07 13.55 12.26
CA LEU A 102 -12.21 13.43 13.71
C LEU A 102 -12.35 14.77 14.45
N ALA A 103 -12.09 15.91 13.80
CA ALA A 103 -12.26 17.25 14.39
C ALA A 103 -13.74 17.67 14.56
N LYS A 104 -14.64 16.71 14.78
CA LYS A 104 -16.06 16.93 15.09
C LYS A 104 -16.30 16.82 16.59
#